data_AF-A0A0A8EGH6-F1
#
_entry.id   AF-A0A0A8EGH6-F1
#
_cell.length_a   1.000
_cell.length_b   1.000
_cell.length_c   1.000
_cell.angle_alpha   90.00
_cell.angle_beta   90.00
_cell.angle_gamma   90.00
#
_symmetry.space_group_name_H-M   'P 1'
#
loop_
_entity.id
_entity.type
_entity.pdbx_description
1 polymer ?
#
loop_
_entity_poly.entity_id
_entity_poly.type
_entity_poly.pdbx_seq_one_letter_code
_entity_poly.pdbx_strand_id
1 'polypeptide(L)'
;MEDASGAGPTPDIPEDQLQPHRSGLESQFHSKLGEARGSMLILLDDAAAEDHIAPLIPPDGRHRLLATARTAPADPAVTVLPLDSLTPEDSVALLESATATSVPKAPLAETAALCGHLPLALHVVAGRLRDSTDSADRVLASLRPPGERLAELGPVRRAFTASYTAPAKGAARMLRVW
;
A
#
# COMPACT_ATOMS: atom_id res chain seq x y z
N MET A 1 59.48 23.43 -28.42
CA MET A 1 58.41 24.41 -28.70
C MET A 1 57.31 23.69 -29.46
N GLU A 2 56.46 22.86 -28.85
CA GLU A 2 55.87 22.95 -27.48
C GLU A 2 55.22 24.33 -27.24
N ASP A 3 54.03 24.50 -26.66
CA ASP A 3 52.87 23.61 -26.46
C ASP A 3 51.66 24.49 -26.01
N ALA A 4 50.40 24.04 -25.87
CA ALA A 4 49.75 22.74 -26.05
C ALA A 4 48.28 22.95 -26.49
N SER A 5 47.61 21.92 -27.03
CA SER A 5 46.14 21.89 -27.15
C SER A 5 45.53 21.23 -25.91
N GLY A 6 45.15 22.05 -24.93
CA GLY A 6 44.59 21.58 -23.65
C GLY A 6 43.13 21.15 -23.75
N ALA A 7 42.86 19.98 -24.31
CA ALA A 7 41.62 19.26 -24.01
C ALA A 7 41.66 18.83 -22.54
N GLY A 8 41.02 19.62 -21.66
CA GLY A 8 40.89 19.26 -20.25
C GLY A 8 40.24 17.89 -20.09
N PRO A 9 40.62 17.09 -19.08
CA PRO A 9 40.09 15.75 -18.93
C PRO A 9 38.57 15.82 -18.79
N THR A 10 37.85 15.20 -19.73
CA THR A 10 36.45 14.85 -19.51
C THR A 10 36.40 14.02 -18.23
N PRO A 11 35.66 14.44 -17.19
CA PRO A 11 35.60 13.67 -15.97
C PRO A 11 35.06 12.29 -16.30
N ASP A 12 35.84 11.27 -15.97
CA ASP A 12 35.48 9.87 -16.11
C ASP A 12 34.42 9.57 -15.03
N ILE A 13 33.16 9.88 -15.33
CA ILE A 13 32.02 9.63 -14.45
C ILE A 13 31.81 8.11 -14.47
N PRO A 14 32.08 7.39 -13.36
CA PRO A 14 31.94 5.95 -13.38
C PRO A 14 30.47 5.58 -13.61
N GLU A 15 30.24 4.49 -14.33
CA GLU A 15 28.91 4.06 -14.75
C GLU A 15 27.96 3.77 -13.57
N ASP A 16 28.50 3.59 -12.36
CA ASP A 16 27.75 3.43 -11.11
C ASP A 16 27.12 4.73 -10.56
N GLN A 17 27.60 5.90 -10.98
CA GLN A 17 27.03 7.21 -10.64
C GLN A 17 25.90 7.64 -11.59
N LEU A 18 25.65 6.90 -12.67
CA LEU A 18 24.48 7.06 -13.53
C LEU A 18 23.21 6.46 -12.89
N GLN A 19 23.07 6.53 -11.56
CA GLN A 19 21.75 6.38 -10.95
C GLN A 19 20.90 7.58 -11.38
N PRO A 20 19.79 7.36 -12.12
CA PRO A 20 19.00 8.46 -12.62
C PRO A 20 18.41 9.22 -11.43
N HIS A 21 18.87 10.45 -11.22
CA HIS A 21 18.30 11.38 -10.26
C HIS A 21 16.78 11.46 -10.43
N ARG A 22 16.04 11.76 -9.34
CA ARG A 22 14.58 11.65 -9.31
C ARG A 22 13.89 12.45 -10.42
N SER A 23 14.37 13.67 -10.67
CA SER A 23 13.94 14.54 -11.78
C SER A 23 14.10 13.92 -13.17
N GLY A 24 15.11 13.05 -13.38
CA GLY A 24 15.32 12.33 -14.63
C GLY A 24 14.36 11.16 -14.82
N LEU A 25 14.03 10.45 -13.74
CA LEU A 25 12.98 9.43 -13.74
C LEU A 25 11.60 10.05 -13.99
N GLU A 26 11.29 11.17 -13.32
CA GLU A 26 10.08 11.97 -13.54
C GLU A 26 10.01 12.45 -15.01
N SER A 27 11.10 13.00 -15.56
CA SER A 27 11.15 13.44 -16.96
C SER A 27 10.95 12.29 -17.95
N GLN A 28 11.57 11.13 -17.70
CA GLN A 28 11.42 9.95 -18.56
C GLN A 28 9.99 9.38 -18.50
N PHE A 29 9.36 9.41 -17.32
CA PHE A 29 7.97 9.01 -17.12
C PHE A 29 7.01 9.88 -17.94
N HIS A 30 7.16 11.22 -17.87
CA HIS A 30 6.33 12.14 -18.65
C HIS A 30 6.55 12.02 -20.16
N SER A 31 7.78 11.81 -20.63
CA SER A 31 8.05 11.53 -22.06
C SER A 31 7.28 10.29 -22.54
N LYS A 32 7.39 9.18 -21.79
CA LYS A 32 6.71 7.92 -22.11
C LYS A 32 5.18 8.04 -22.09
N LEU A 33 4.60 8.87 -21.22
CA LEU A 33 3.17 9.18 -21.25
C LEU A 33 2.77 9.96 -22.51
N GLY A 34 3.54 10.99 -22.89
CA GLY A 34 3.30 11.75 -24.11
C GLY A 34 3.38 10.90 -25.38
N GLU A 35 4.33 9.96 -25.44
CA GLU A 35 4.53 9.02 -26.55
C GLU A 35 3.46 7.91 -26.63
N ALA A 36 2.75 7.63 -25.53
CA ALA A 36 1.70 6.61 -25.52
C ALA A 36 0.61 6.96 -26.54
N ARG A 37 0.04 5.94 -27.22
CA ARG A 37 -1.00 6.16 -28.25
C ARG A 37 -2.43 6.23 -27.70
N GLY A 38 -2.68 5.68 -26.51
CA GLY A 38 -3.97 5.70 -25.83
C GLY A 38 -3.91 6.41 -24.47
N SER A 39 -5.07 6.50 -23.80
CA SER A 39 -5.14 6.83 -22.38
C SER A 39 -4.50 5.71 -21.54
N MET A 40 -3.93 6.07 -20.38
CA MET A 40 -3.33 5.12 -19.45
C MET A 40 -3.83 5.38 -18.04
N LEU A 41 -4.02 4.30 -17.27
CA LEU A 41 -4.17 4.35 -15.82
C LEU A 41 -2.81 4.01 -15.19
N ILE A 42 -2.26 4.96 -14.44
CA ILE A 42 -1.07 4.78 -13.62
C ILE A 42 -1.54 4.38 -12.22
N LEU A 43 -0.98 3.31 -11.67
CA LEU A 43 -1.23 2.87 -10.30
C LEU A 43 0.02 3.09 -9.45
N LEU A 44 -0.10 3.90 -8.40
CA LEU A 44 0.87 4.01 -7.32
C LEU A 44 0.35 3.22 -6.12
N ASP A 45 1.13 2.27 -5.62
CA ASP A 45 0.77 1.49 -4.43
C ASP A 45 1.67 1.87 -3.23
N ASP A 46 1.07 2.02 -2.05
CA ASP A 46 1.70 2.43 -0.78
C ASP A 46 2.51 3.74 -0.88
N ALA A 47 1.94 4.76 -1.53
CA ALA A 47 2.54 6.09 -1.64
C ALA A 47 2.69 6.74 -0.26
N ALA A 48 3.94 7.02 0.13
CA ALA A 48 4.29 7.44 1.48
C ALA A 48 4.04 8.93 1.79
N ALA A 49 4.02 9.80 0.78
CA ALA A 49 3.87 11.25 0.93
C ALA A 49 3.40 11.91 -0.38
N GLU A 50 2.86 13.13 -0.27
CA GLU A 50 2.46 13.99 -1.39
C GLU A 50 3.58 14.22 -2.41
N ASP A 51 4.83 14.38 -1.93
CA ASP A 51 6.03 14.50 -2.76
C ASP A 51 6.26 13.32 -3.71
N HIS A 52 5.65 12.15 -3.49
CA HIS A 52 5.69 11.00 -4.40
C HIS A 52 4.56 11.02 -5.44
N ILE A 53 3.48 11.77 -5.19
CA ILE A 53 2.26 11.78 -5.98
C ILE A 53 2.27 12.98 -6.94
N ALA A 54 2.44 14.20 -6.42
CA ALA A 54 2.31 15.44 -7.20
C ALA A 54 3.17 15.50 -8.49
N PRO A 55 4.45 15.06 -8.51
CA PRO A 55 5.27 15.07 -9.73
C PRO A 55 4.84 14.04 -10.78
N LEU A 56 4.02 13.05 -10.41
CA LEU A 56 3.56 11.97 -11.28
C LEU A 56 2.10 12.17 -11.75
N ILE A 57 1.44 13.26 -11.31
CA ILE A 57 0.13 13.65 -11.83
C ILE A 57 0.28 13.97 -13.33
N PRO A 58 -0.45 13.31 -14.24
CA PRO A 58 -0.38 13.62 -15.65
C PRO A 58 -0.84 15.06 -15.90
N PRO A 59 -0.12 15.86 -16.71
CA PRO A 59 -0.44 17.26 -16.94
C PRO A 59 -1.67 17.49 -17.82
N ASP A 60 -2.21 16.43 -18.43
CA ASP A 60 -3.38 16.48 -19.29
C ASP A 60 -4.54 15.60 -18.80
N GLY A 61 -5.73 15.84 -19.35
CA GLY A 61 -6.92 15.06 -19.05
C GLY A 61 -6.96 13.68 -19.71
N ARG A 62 -5.92 13.22 -20.41
CA ARG A 62 -5.89 11.98 -21.19
C ARG A 62 -5.51 10.77 -20.36
N HIS A 63 -4.58 10.94 -19.43
CA HIS A 63 -4.13 9.89 -18.52
C HIS A 63 -4.79 10.05 -17.14
N ARG A 64 -4.72 9.01 -16.30
CA ARG A 64 -5.26 9.02 -14.94
C ARG A 64 -4.27 8.40 -13.97
N LEU A 65 -4.13 8.99 -12.80
CA LEU A 65 -3.39 8.45 -11.67
C LEU A 65 -4.38 7.95 -10.61
N LEU A 66 -4.18 6.72 -10.15
CA LEU A 66 -4.77 6.18 -8.93
C LEU A 66 -3.63 5.88 -7.97
N ALA A 67 -3.71 6.38 -6.74
CA ALA A 67 -2.73 6.11 -5.71
C ALA A 67 -3.40 5.53 -4.47
N THR A 68 -2.81 4.48 -3.88
CA THR A 68 -3.09 4.10 -2.50
C THR A 68 -2.06 4.80 -1.61
N ALA A 69 -2.50 5.37 -0.49
CA ALA A 69 -1.64 6.13 0.42
C ALA A 69 -2.15 5.99 1.86
N ARG A 70 -1.24 6.11 2.84
CA ARG A 70 -1.59 6.08 4.28
C ARG A 70 -1.97 7.45 4.83
N THR A 71 -1.55 8.51 4.14
CA THR A 71 -1.88 9.90 4.43
C THR A 71 -2.48 10.52 3.18
N ALA A 72 -3.57 11.27 3.34
CA ALA A 72 -4.15 12.03 2.23
C ALA A 72 -3.19 13.14 1.79
N PRO A 73 -2.85 13.27 0.49
CA PRO A 73 -2.13 14.43 -0.02
C PRO A 73 -3.02 15.67 0.05
N ALA A 74 -2.41 16.85 0.23
CA ALA A 74 -3.08 18.15 0.28
C ALA A 74 -3.12 18.85 -1.10
N ASP A 75 -3.14 18.08 -2.18
CA ASP A 75 -3.10 18.55 -3.56
C ASP A 75 -4.53 18.73 -4.14
N PRO A 76 -4.94 19.93 -4.60
CA PRO A 76 -6.26 20.18 -5.16
C PRO A 76 -6.53 19.45 -6.50
N ALA A 77 -5.51 18.90 -7.17
CA ALA A 77 -5.66 18.06 -8.35
C ALA A 77 -6.01 16.59 -7.99
N VAL A 78 -5.98 16.22 -6.70
CA VAL A 78 -6.22 14.84 -6.23
C VAL A 78 -7.56 14.72 -5.51
N THR A 79 -8.45 13.89 -6.05
CA THR A 79 -9.66 13.46 -5.33
C THR A 79 -9.31 12.36 -4.33
N VAL A 80 -9.43 12.66 -3.03
CA VAL A 80 -9.19 11.68 -1.96
C VAL A 80 -10.45 10.85 -1.70
N LEU A 81 -10.31 9.53 -1.78
CA LEU A 81 -11.34 8.57 -1.35
C LEU A 81 -10.89 7.95 -0.01
N PRO A 82 -11.46 8.35 1.15
CA PRO A 82 -11.16 7.68 2.42
C PRO A 82 -11.69 6.24 2.39
N LEU A 83 -10.91 5.33 2.99
CA LEU A 83 -11.30 3.93 3.18
C LEU A 83 -11.42 3.65 4.68
N ASP A 84 -12.66 3.45 5.13
CA ASP A 84 -12.98 3.20 6.53
C ASP A 84 -12.95 1.69 6.88
N SER A 85 -13.14 1.37 8.16
CA SER A 85 -13.47 0.02 8.62
C SER A 85 -14.81 -0.45 8.03
N LEU A 86 -15.03 -1.77 7.94
CA LEU A 86 -16.33 -2.30 7.52
C LEU A 86 -17.43 -1.91 8.51
N THR A 87 -18.68 -1.90 8.06
CA THR A 87 -19.82 -1.80 8.98
C THR A 87 -19.89 -3.04 9.88
N PRO A 88 -20.54 -2.98 11.06
CA PRO A 88 -20.79 -4.16 11.88
C PRO A 88 -21.50 -5.28 11.10
N GLU A 89 -22.47 -4.91 10.25
CA GLU A 89 -23.24 -5.80 9.40
C GLU A 89 -22.35 -6.51 8.35
N ASP A 90 -21.55 -5.74 7.59
CA ASP A 90 -20.64 -6.29 6.58
C ASP A 90 -19.54 -7.15 7.22
N SER A 91 -19.07 -6.76 8.42
CA SER A 91 -18.09 -7.52 9.18
C SER A 91 -18.63 -8.90 9.58
N VAL A 92 -19.88 -8.95 10.06
CA VAL A 92 -20.54 -10.22 10.40
C VAL A 92 -20.80 -11.03 9.13
N ALA A 93 -21.28 -10.43 8.05
CA ALA A 93 -21.50 -11.11 6.77
C ALA A 93 -20.22 -11.74 6.20
N LEU A 94 -19.08 -11.04 6.29
CA LEU A 94 -17.76 -11.56 5.90
C LEU A 94 -17.40 -12.80 6.73
N LEU A 95 -17.54 -12.75 8.05
CA LEU A 95 -17.24 -13.88 8.93
C LEU A 95 -18.24 -15.04 8.76
N GLU A 96 -19.53 -14.77 8.57
CA GLU A 96 -20.55 -15.77 8.24
C GLU A 96 -20.17 -16.53 6.96
N SER A 97 -19.77 -15.83 5.90
CA SER A 97 -19.34 -16.43 4.62
C SER A 97 -18.10 -17.33 4.73
N ALA A 98 -17.34 -17.21 5.82
CA ALA A 98 -16.15 -17.99 6.08
C ALA A 98 -16.42 -19.27 6.89
N THR A 99 -17.62 -19.44 7.44
CA THR A 99 -18.00 -20.62 8.23
C THR A 99 -18.61 -21.73 7.36
N ALA A 100 -18.17 -22.97 7.57
CA ALA A 100 -18.67 -24.14 6.82
C ALA A 100 -20.06 -24.62 7.28
N THR A 101 -20.50 -24.19 8.46
CA THR A 101 -21.81 -24.49 9.07
C THR A 101 -22.41 -23.21 9.63
N SER A 102 -23.73 -23.17 9.81
CA SER A 102 -24.41 -22.01 10.39
C SER A 102 -23.95 -21.78 11.84
N VAL A 103 -23.33 -20.64 12.10
CA VAL A 103 -22.89 -20.18 13.43
C VAL A 103 -23.83 -19.06 13.91
N PRO A 104 -24.19 -18.98 15.21
CA PRO A 104 -24.97 -17.87 15.72
C PRO A 104 -24.29 -16.50 15.48
N LYS A 105 -25.09 -15.46 15.21
CA LYS A 105 -24.55 -14.12 14.90
C LYS A 105 -23.76 -13.49 16.04
N ALA A 106 -24.09 -13.79 17.30
CA ALA A 106 -23.50 -13.13 18.46
C ALA A 106 -21.98 -13.38 18.63
N PRO A 107 -21.47 -14.62 18.60
CA PRO A 107 -20.02 -14.88 18.55
C PRO A 107 -19.29 -14.20 17.38
N LEU A 108 -19.90 -14.12 16.21
CA LEU A 108 -19.32 -13.47 15.03
C LEU A 108 -19.29 -11.94 15.18
N ALA A 109 -20.33 -11.34 15.76
CA ALA A 109 -20.37 -9.92 16.09
C ALA A 109 -19.32 -9.53 17.16
N GLU A 110 -19.16 -10.34 18.22
CA GLU A 110 -18.11 -10.13 19.21
C GLU A 110 -16.71 -10.26 18.58
N THR A 111 -16.51 -11.27 17.72
CA THR A 111 -15.27 -11.47 16.96
C THR A 111 -14.96 -10.26 16.06
N ALA A 112 -15.96 -9.74 15.34
CA ALA A 112 -15.82 -8.56 14.49
C ALA A 112 -15.45 -7.30 15.27
N ALA A 113 -16.09 -7.08 16.42
CA ALA A 113 -15.78 -5.97 17.33
C ALA A 113 -14.36 -6.08 17.92
N LEU A 114 -13.92 -7.29 18.31
CA LEU A 114 -12.56 -7.53 18.79
C LEU A 114 -11.50 -7.26 17.70
N CYS A 115 -11.85 -7.49 16.43
CA CYS A 115 -11.04 -7.14 15.26
C CYS A 115 -11.09 -5.64 14.88
N GLY A 116 -11.88 -4.82 15.60
CA GLY A 116 -12.06 -3.40 15.31
C GLY A 116 -12.69 -3.15 13.93
N HIS A 117 -13.44 -4.11 13.39
CA HIS A 117 -14.03 -4.06 12.04
C HIS A 117 -13.03 -3.82 10.88
N LEU A 118 -11.73 -4.04 11.12
CA LEU A 118 -10.68 -3.83 10.12
C LEU A 118 -10.71 -4.96 9.07
N PRO A 119 -10.84 -4.67 7.76
CA PRO A 119 -10.92 -5.70 6.71
C PRO A 119 -9.81 -6.75 6.80
N LEU A 120 -8.56 -6.32 7.00
CA LEU A 120 -7.41 -7.24 7.10
C LEU A 120 -7.48 -8.17 8.32
N ALA A 121 -7.96 -7.67 9.47
CA ALA A 121 -8.12 -8.51 10.67
C ALA A 121 -9.23 -9.54 10.48
N LEU A 122 -10.37 -9.10 9.94
CA LEU A 122 -11.49 -9.97 9.58
C LEU A 122 -11.08 -11.05 8.56
N HIS A 123 -10.25 -10.71 7.56
CA HIS A 123 -9.74 -11.69 6.60
C HIS A 123 -8.83 -12.76 7.23
N VAL A 124 -8.00 -12.41 8.22
CA VAL A 124 -7.16 -13.39 8.96
C VAL A 124 -8.04 -14.33 9.78
N VAL A 125 -9.01 -13.79 10.51
CA VAL A 125 -9.99 -14.58 11.28
C VAL A 125 -10.82 -15.48 10.35
N ALA A 126 -11.30 -14.95 9.23
CA ALA A 126 -12.02 -15.71 8.21
C ALA A 126 -11.17 -16.85 7.61
N GLY A 127 -9.84 -16.70 7.55
CA GLY A 127 -8.93 -17.81 7.23
C GLY A 127 -9.06 -18.96 8.21
N ARG A 128 -8.95 -18.67 9.51
CA ARG A 128 -9.09 -19.66 10.59
C ARG A 128 -10.48 -20.30 10.65
N LEU A 129 -11.54 -19.56 10.34
CA LEU A 129 -12.91 -20.10 10.30
C LEU A 129 -13.14 -21.07 9.13
N ARG A 130 -12.41 -20.91 8.01
CA ARG A 130 -12.41 -21.86 6.88
C ARG A 130 -11.58 -23.11 7.17
N ASP A 131 -10.44 -22.94 7.85
CA ASP A 131 -9.60 -24.05 8.29
C ASP A 131 -10.27 -24.76 9.48
N SER A 132 -11.13 -25.74 9.17
CA SER A 132 -12.07 -26.47 10.06
C SER A 132 -11.52 -27.14 11.32
N THR A 133 -10.24 -26.94 11.63
CA THR A 133 -9.58 -27.30 12.89
C THR A 133 -10.02 -26.39 14.05
N ASP A 134 -10.41 -25.15 13.76
CA ASP A 134 -10.84 -24.14 14.74
C ASP A 134 -12.35 -23.90 14.67
N SER A 135 -13.04 -23.99 15.82
CA SER A 135 -14.44 -23.57 15.92
C SER A 135 -14.54 -22.06 16.12
N ALA A 136 -15.68 -21.45 15.76
CA ALA A 136 -15.91 -20.03 15.99
C ALA A 136 -15.71 -19.63 17.47
N ASP A 137 -16.12 -20.48 18.41
CA ASP A 137 -15.91 -20.26 19.85
C ASP A 137 -14.42 -20.29 20.25
N ARG A 138 -13.60 -21.16 19.61
CA ARG A 138 -12.15 -21.21 19.84
C ARG A 138 -11.46 -19.96 19.31
N VAL A 139 -11.81 -19.54 18.09
CA VAL A 139 -11.28 -18.31 17.49
C VAL A 139 -11.63 -17.11 18.37
N LEU A 140 -12.90 -16.98 18.77
CA LEU A 140 -13.34 -15.93 19.69
C LEU A 140 -12.60 -15.97 21.04
N ALA A 141 -12.45 -17.14 21.64
CA ALA A 141 -11.71 -17.30 22.90
C ALA A 141 -10.25 -16.83 22.78
N SER A 142 -9.57 -17.12 21.66
CA SER A 142 -8.18 -16.67 21.42
C SER A 142 -8.03 -15.15 21.20
N LEU A 143 -9.10 -14.46 20.77
CA LEU A 143 -9.07 -13.02 20.50
C LEU A 143 -9.41 -12.16 21.74
N ARG A 144 -10.02 -12.74 22.78
CA ARG A 144 -10.37 -12.02 24.01
C ARG A 144 -9.14 -11.49 24.78
N PRO A 145 -8.06 -12.26 25.05
CA PRO A 145 -6.89 -11.76 25.76
C PRO A 145 -6.22 -10.58 25.03
N PRO A 146 -6.10 -9.38 25.65
CA PRO A 146 -5.62 -8.19 24.95
C PRO A 146 -4.19 -8.29 24.41
N GLY A 147 -3.31 -9.01 25.11
CA GLY A 147 -1.90 -9.17 24.71
C GLY A 147 -1.68 -10.19 23.58
N GLU A 148 -2.55 -11.19 23.46
CA GLU A 148 -2.39 -12.29 22.48
C GLU A 148 -3.09 -11.97 21.16
N ARG A 149 -4.13 -11.13 21.16
CA ARG A 149 -4.88 -10.75 19.95
C ARG A 149 -4.01 -10.30 18.77
N LEU A 150 -2.94 -9.55 19.01
CA LEU A 150 -2.01 -9.12 17.95
C LEU A 150 -0.99 -10.19 17.54
N ALA A 151 -0.76 -11.21 18.38
CA ALA A 151 -0.02 -12.42 18.01
C ALA A 151 -0.87 -13.30 17.08
N GLU A 152 -2.14 -13.53 17.45
CA GLU A 152 -3.15 -14.26 16.67
C GLU A 152 -3.39 -13.61 15.29
N LEU A 153 -3.44 -12.28 15.24
CA LEU A 153 -3.57 -11.50 14.01
C LEU A 153 -2.20 -11.22 13.35
N GLY A 154 -1.34 -12.24 13.20
CA GLY A 154 0.04 -12.11 12.71
C GLY A 154 0.23 -11.25 11.43
N PRO A 155 -0.61 -11.38 10.38
CA PRO A 155 -0.55 -10.50 9.20
C PRO A 155 -0.96 -9.04 9.49
N VAL A 156 -1.92 -8.81 10.39
CA VAL A 156 -2.27 -7.47 10.88
C VAL A 156 -1.08 -6.88 11.62
N ARG A 157 -0.41 -7.65 12.48
CA ARG A 157 0.84 -7.22 13.13
C ARG A 157 1.88 -6.82 12.11
N ARG A 158 2.08 -7.58 11.02
CA ARG A 158 3.02 -7.21 9.94
C ARG A 158 2.61 -5.91 9.24
N ALA A 159 1.33 -5.69 8.95
CA ALA A 159 0.85 -4.45 8.34
C ALA A 159 1.01 -3.24 9.28
N PHE A 160 0.73 -3.41 10.58
CA PHE A 160 0.98 -2.39 11.60
C PHE A 160 2.47 -2.14 11.80
N THR A 161 3.31 -3.17 11.91
CA THR A 161 4.78 -3.01 11.97
C THR A 161 5.27 -2.26 10.74
N ALA A 162 4.86 -2.63 9.52
CA ALA A 162 5.21 -1.88 8.31
C ALA A 162 4.77 -0.41 8.38
N SER A 163 3.62 -0.10 8.99
CA SER A 163 3.13 1.26 9.17
C SER A 163 3.84 2.05 10.29
N TYR A 164 4.37 1.37 11.32
CA TYR A 164 5.07 1.96 12.48
C TYR A 164 6.60 2.00 12.31
N THR A 165 7.17 1.08 11.54
CA THR A 165 8.59 1.04 11.15
C THR A 165 8.80 1.54 9.73
N ALA A 166 7.76 2.06 9.07
CA ALA A 166 7.94 2.95 7.92
C ALA A 166 8.85 4.09 8.39
N PRO A 167 10.01 4.30 7.75
CA PRO A 167 10.90 5.37 8.17
C PRO A 167 10.19 6.69 7.98
N ALA A 168 10.00 7.43 9.08
CA ALA A 168 9.63 8.82 9.00
C ALA A 168 10.73 9.55 8.22
N LYS A 169 10.40 9.91 6.96
CA LYS A 169 11.27 10.44 5.90
C LYS A 169 12.07 9.39 5.11
N GLY A 170 11.79 9.32 3.81
CA GLY A 170 12.77 9.02 2.76
C GLY A 170 13.16 7.55 2.54
N ALA A 171 12.32 6.78 1.85
CA ALA A 171 12.76 5.58 1.13
C ALA A 171 11.83 5.29 -0.06
N ALA A 172 12.29 5.58 -1.29
CA ALA A 172 11.57 5.21 -2.49
C ALA A 172 11.64 3.69 -2.72
N ARG A 173 10.50 3.04 -2.98
CA ARG A 173 10.48 1.74 -3.66
C ARG A 173 10.11 1.94 -5.13
N MET A 174 11.16 1.89 -5.94
CA MET A 174 11.20 2.24 -7.34
C MET A 174 10.30 1.34 -8.21
N LEU A 175 9.60 1.96 -9.17
CA LEU A 175 8.78 1.29 -10.17
C LEU A 175 9.62 0.26 -10.96
N ARG A 176 9.23 -1.02 -10.90
CA ARG A 176 9.66 -2.01 -11.90
C ARG A 176 8.72 -1.94 -13.10
N VAL A 177 9.16 -1.28 -14.16
CA VAL A 177 8.55 -1.36 -15.49
C VAL A 177 9.26 -2.50 -16.24
N TRP A 178 8.47 -3.36 -16.89
CA TRP A 178 8.97 -4.42 -17.80
C TRP A 178 9.24 -3.84 -19.19
#